data_AF-A0AAN0K4T5-F1
#
_entry.id   AF-A0AAN0K4T5-F1
#
_cell.length_a   1.000
_cell.length_b   1.000
_cell.length_c   1.000
_cell.angle_alpha   90.00
_cell.angle_beta   90.00
_cell.angle_gamma   90.00
#
_symmetry.space_group_name_H-M   'P 1'
#
loop_
_entity.id
_entity.type
_entity.pdbx_description
1 polymer ?
#
loop_
_entity_poly.entity_id
_entity_poly.type
_entity_poly.pdbx_seq_one_letter_code
_entity_poly.pdbx_strand_id
1 'polypeptide(L)'
;NHDCTVYDVIVGSSFYDTIQSRPIMKDFLLTIVLEGLEEKYTLRLCRECKIMKNRKFLGNLPEQNVRKAPKPFIIEMEEEESKGNSKNKSTAAVSTAPEPEYTIIREPVDGDIPEYLVMEIKLPKV
;
A
#
# COMPACT_ATOMS: atom_id res chain seq x y z
N ASN A 1 33.85 4.13 5.91
CA ASN A 1 32.57 3.41 5.94
C ASN A 1 31.99 3.45 4.54
N HIS A 2 31.91 2.31 3.86
CA HIS A 2 31.19 2.24 2.60
C HIS A 2 29.74 1.93 2.93
N ASP A 3 28.86 2.86 2.59
CA ASP A 3 27.43 2.69 2.79
C ASP A 3 26.93 1.57 1.87
N CYS A 4 26.04 0.73 2.41
CA CYS A 4 25.46 -0.40 1.70
C CYS A 4 23.94 -0.32 1.81
N THR A 5 23.26 -0.53 0.69
CA THR A 5 21.80 -0.59 0.63
C THR A 5 21.33 -2.04 0.64
N VAL A 6 20.32 -2.33 1.45
CA VAL A 6 19.79 -3.68 1.65
C VAL A 6 18.33 -3.71 1.21
N TYR A 7 17.95 -4.76 0.50
CA TYR A 7 16.59 -4.97 0.03
C TYR A 7 16.09 -6.34 0.49
N ASP A 8 14.97 -6.36 1.19
CA ASP A 8 14.28 -7.59 1.57
C ASP A 8 13.27 -7.97 0.48
N VAL A 9 13.39 -9.19 -0.03
CA VAL A 9 12.46 -9.75 -1.04
C VAL A 9 11.78 -10.97 -0.44
N ILE A 10 10.46 -10.87 -0.28
CA ILE A 10 9.65 -11.84 0.43
C ILE A 10 8.90 -12.71 -0.58
N VAL A 11 8.96 -14.02 -0.39
CA VAL A 11 8.24 -15.02 -1.20
C VAL A 11 7.46 -15.96 -0.28
N GLY A 12 6.46 -16.64 -0.83
CA GLY A 12 5.73 -17.68 -0.09
C GLY A 12 6.66 -18.78 0.41
N SER A 13 6.44 -19.25 1.64
CA SER A 13 7.30 -20.26 2.28
C SER A 13 7.34 -21.58 1.48
N SER A 14 6.20 -22.09 1.03
CA SER A 14 6.12 -23.31 0.21
C SER A 14 6.88 -23.19 -1.12
N PHE A 15 6.85 -21.99 -1.73
CA PHE A 15 7.62 -21.69 -2.93
C PHE A 15 9.12 -21.67 -2.64
N TYR A 16 9.52 -21.02 -1.54
CA TYR A 16 10.92 -21.00 -1.10
C TYR A 16 11.48 -22.42 -0.89
N ASP A 17 10.74 -23.28 -0.20
CA ASP A 17 11.16 -24.67 0.05
C ASP A 17 11.33 -25.45 -1.25
N THR A 18 10.40 -25.26 -2.19
CA THR A 18 10.48 -25.88 -3.52
C THR A 18 11.74 -25.45 -4.26
N ILE A 19 12.09 -24.16 -4.21
CA ILE A 19 13.21 -23.61 -4.96
C ILE A 19 14.58 -23.97 -4.38
N GLN A 20 14.68 -24.21 -3.07
CA GLN A 20 15.95 -24.60 -2.44
C GLN A 20 16.52 -25.90 -3.02
N SER A 21 15.65 -26.82 -3.43
CA SER A 21 16.03 -28.10 -4.04
C SER A 21 16.40 -28.01 -5.52
N ARG A 22 16.22 -26.85 -6.17
CA ARG A 22 16.32 -26.67 -7.63
C ARG A 22 17.25 -25.51 -7.99
N PRO A 23 18.56 -25.75 -8.18
CA PRO A 23 19.55 -24.70 -8.44
C PRO A 23 19.18 -23.78 -9.63
N ILE A 24 18.73 -24.36 -10.75
CA ILE A 24 18.34 -23.60 -11.94
C ILE A 24 17.20 -22.63 -11.63
N MET A 25 16.19 -23.06 -10.85
CA MET A 25 15.08 -22.21 -10.47
C MET A 25 15.52 -21.09 -9.51
N LYS A 26 16.53 -21.35 -8.67
CA LYS A 26 17.10 -20.36 -7.77
C LYS A 26 17.79 -19.23 -8.55
N ASP A 27 18.57 -19.56 -9.56
CA ASP A 27 19.25 -18.58 -10.42
C ASP A 27 18.23 -17.79 -11.26
N PHE A 28 17.19 -18.47 -11.75
CA PHE A 28 16.07 -17.81 -12.42
C PHE A 28 15.33 -16.83 -11.50
N LEU A 29 15.01 -17.23 -10.27
CA LEU A 29 14.40 -16.35 -9.28
C LEU A 29 15.29 -15.13 -9.01
N LEU A 30 16.60 -15.34 -8.85
CA LEU A 30 17.54 -14.24 -8.60
C LEU A 30 17.56 -13.24 -9.76
N THR A 31 17.43 -13.72 -11.01
CA THR A 31 17.32 -12.86 -12.19
C THR A 31 16.06 -11.99 -12.13
N ILE A 32 14.90 -12.59 -11.86
CA ILE A 32 13.63 -11.87 -11.71
C ILE A 32 13.72 -10.85 -10.57
N VAL A 33 14.33 -11.23 -9.44
CA VAL A 33 14.49 -10.32 -8.30
C VAL A 33 15.32 -9.11 -8.69
N LEU A 34 16.46 -9.30 -9.38
CA LEU A 34 17.31 -8.19 -9.78
C LEU A 34 16.59 -7.26 -10.76
N GLU A 35 15.89 -7.81 -11.76
CA GLU A 35 15.10 -7.03 -12.71
C GLU A 35 13.98 -6.24 -12.03
N GLY A 36 13.21 -6.88 -11.15
CA GLY A 36 12.13 -6.21 -10.41
C GLY A 36 12.64 -5.13 -9.46
N LEU A 37 13.83 -5.29 -8.88
CA LEU A 37 14.46 -4.24 -8.06
C LEU A 37 14.93 -3.06 -8.91
N GLU A 38 15.51 -3.32 -10.08
CA GLU A 38 15.94 -2.28 -11.02
C GLU A 38 14.75 -1.45 -11.52
N GLU A 39 13.64 -2.10 -11.88
CA GLU A 39 12.42 -1.41 -12.31
C GLU A 39 11.82 -0.59 -11.15
N LYS A 40 11.59 -1.24 -10.00
CA LYS A 40 10.88 -0.62 -8.86
C LYS A 40 11.61 0.60 -8.30
N TYR A 41 12.94 0.57 -8.27
CA TYR A 41 13.76 1.61 -7.65
C TYR A 41 14.61 2.38 -8.67
N THR A 42 14.42 2.15 -9.97
CA THR A 42 15.19 2.78 -11.06
C THR A 42 16.70 2.63 -10.86
N LEU A 43 17.13 1.40 -10.56
CA LEU A 43 18.53 1.06 -10.28
C LEU A 43 19.21 0.40 -11.49
N ARG A 44 20.54 0.28 -11.40
CA ARG A 44 21.33 -0.64 -12.24
C ARG A 44 22.15 -1.53 -11.33
N LEU A 45 21.85 -2.82 -11.31
CA LEU A 45 22.49 -3.82 -10.45
C LEU A 45 23.48 -4.67 -11.25
N CYS A 46 24.58 -5.07 -10.61
CA CYS A 46 25.53 -6.00 -11.21
C CYS A 46 24.88 -7.38 -11.36
N ARG A 47 25.08 -8.02 -12.53
CA ARG A 47 24.61 -9.39 -12.79
C ARG A 47 25.49 -10.46 -12.15
N GLU A 48 26.74 -10.13 -11.81
CA GLU A 48 27.64 -11.01 -11.07
C GLU A 48 27.32 -10.97 -9.57
N CYS A 49 26.24 -11.63 -9.18
CA CYS A 49 25.80 -11.72 -7.80
C CYS A 49 26.29 -13.03 -7.14
N LYS A 50 26.57 -12.97 -5.84
CA LYS A 50 27.04 -14.13 -5.06
C LYS A 50 26.17 -14.36 -3.84
N ILE A 51 25.68 -15.58 -3.71
CA ILE A 51 24.95 -16.00 -2.51
C ILE A 51 25.94 -16.23 -1.37
N MET A 52 25.70 -15.57 -0.24
CA MET A 52 26.50 -15.74 0.96
C MET A 52 26.22 -17.12 1.59
N LYS A 53 27.27 -17.90 1.87
CA LYS A 53 27.14 -19.25 2.47
C LYS A 53 26.99 -19.23 3.99
N ASN A 54 27.65 -18.27 4.64
CA ASN A 54 27.75 -18.20 6.11
C ASN A 54 26.90 -17.09 6.72
N ARG A 55 25.97 -16.52 5.92
CA ARG A 55 25.12 -15.40 6.36
C ARG A 55 23.76 -15.49 5.66
N LYS A 56 22.68 -15.53 6.44
CA LYS A 56 21.32 -15.68 5.94
C LYS A 56 20.64 -14.35 5.58
N PHE A 57 20.95 -13.28 6.31
CA PHE A 57 20.41 -11.94 6.08
C PHE A 57 21.39 -10.85 6.55
N LEU A 58 21.14 -9.61 6.14
CA LEU A 58 21.93 -8.42 6.48
C LEU A 58 20.99 -7.40 7.13
N GLY A 59 21.38 -6.85 8.29
CA GLY A 59 20.54 -5.91 9.04
C GLY A 59 19.56 -6.60 9.99
N ASN A 60 18.46 -5.92 10.30
CA ASN A 60 17.36 -6.46 11.10
C ASN A 60 16.15 -6.69 10.16
N LEU A 61 15.46 -7.82 10.30
CA LEU A 61 14.33 -8.16 9.43
C LEU A 61 13.01 -7.70 10.09
N PRO A 62 12.37 -6.63 9.62
CA PRO A 62 11.13 -6.16 10.20
C PRO A 62 9.96 -7.08 9.85
N GLU A 63 8.87 -7.00 10.62
CA GLU A 63 7.63 -7.69 10.29
C GLU A 63 7.06 -7.22 8.95
N GLN A 64 6.68 -8.18 8.10
CA GLN A 64 6.19 -7.92 6.75
C GLN A 64 4.69 -8.21 6.68
N ASN A 65 3.89 -7.17 6.50
CA ASN A 65 2.44 -7.27 6.43
C ASN A 65 1.96 -7.15 4.98
N VAL A 66 1.30 -8.19 4.49
CA VAL A 66 0.65 -8.20 3.18
C VAL A 66 -0.85 -7.96 3.37
N ARG A 67 -1.42 -7.02 2.62
CA ARG A 67 -2.86 -6.79 2.60
C ARG A 67 -3.55 -8.01 1.98
N LYS A 68 -4.39 -8.70 2.75
CA LYS A 68 -5.15 -9.87 2.29
C LYS A 68 -6.41 -9.51 1.49
N ALA A 69 -6.93 -8.29 1.70
CA ALA A 69 -8.10 -7.78 1.00
C ALA A 69 -7.77 -6.43 0.35
N PRO A 70 -8.36 -6.10 -0.81
CA PRO A 70 -8.28 -4.76 -1.37
C PRO A 70 -8.84 -3.77 -0.35
N LYS A 71 -8.26 -2.58 -0.28
CA LYS A 71 -8.83 -1.51 0.54
C LYS A 71 -10.23 -1.23 -0.01
N PRO A 72 -11.30 -1.30 0.80
CA PRO A 72 -12.62 -0.91 0.33
C PRO A 72 -12.56 0.52 -0.23
N PHE A 73 -13.11 0.70 -1.43
CA PHE A 73 -13.06 1.97 -2.16
C PHE A 73 -13.87 3.05 -1.45
N ILE A 74 -14.99 2.66 -0.83
CA ILE A 74 -15.86 3.49 -0.01
C ILE A 74 -16.02 2.78 1.33
N ILE A 75 -15.87 3.53 2.42
CA ILE A 75 -16.12 3.08 3.79
C ILE A 75 -17.09 4.10 4.37
N GLU A 76 -18.24 3.63 4.85
CA GLU A 76 -19.14 4.47 5.65
C GLU A 76 -18.40 4.86 6.93
N MET A 77 -18.31 6.16 7.20
CA MET A 77 -17.77 6.61 8.48
C MET A 77 -18.85 6.32 9.51
N GLU A 78 -18.54 5.52 10.53
CA GLU A 78 -19.45 5.34 11.66
C GLU A 78 -19.71 6.73 12.25
N GLU A 79 -20.98 7.16 12.23
CA GLU A 79 -21.40 8.29 13.03
C GLU A 79 -21.17 7.88 14.48
N GLU A 80 -20.22 8.55 15.13
CA GLU A 80 -19.93 8.35 16.55
C GLU A 80 -21.17 8.73 17.38
N GLU A 81 -22.15 7.84 17.46
CA GLU A 81 -23.12 7.84 18.55
C GLU A 81 -22.35 7.51 19.82
N SER A 82 -21.89 8.59 20.45
CA SER A 82 -21.21 8.61 21.74
C SER A 82 -21.90 7.75 22.82
N LYS A 83 -21.58 6.46 22.85
CA LYS A 83 -21.83 5.58 24.00
C LYS A 83 -20.67 4.63 24.23
N GLY A 84 -19.73 5.11 25.04
CA GLY A 84 -19.16 4.30 26.12
C GLY A 84 -17.97 3.39 25.78
N ASN A 85 -16.79 3.96 26.00
CA ASN A 85 -15.62 3.29 26.60
C ASN A 85 -14.82 2.31 25.71
N SER A 86 -13.92 2.87 24.89
CA SER A 86 -12.61 2.27 24.67
C SER A 86 -11.53 3.34 24.57
N LYS A 87 -10.50 3.16 25.41
CA LYS A 87 -9.31 4.00 25.50
C LYS A 87 -8.49 3.85 24.21
N ASN A 88 -8.73 4.71 23.22
CA ASN A 88 -7.75 5.09 22.22
C ASN A 88 -7.91 6.59 22.00
N LYS A 89 -7.17 7.40 22.77
CA LYS A 89 -7.04 8.83 22.54
C LYS A 89 -6.15 9.05 21.31
N SER A 90 -6.71 8.90 20.12
CA SER A 90 -6.33 9.78 19.00
C SER A 90 -7.05 11.10 19.24
N THR A 91 -6.31 12.13 19.59
CA THR A 91 -6.81 13.50 19.70
C THR A 91 -7.24 13.97 18.31
N ALA A 92 -8.48 13.66 17.91
CA ALA A 92 -9.13 14.30 16.79
C ALA A 92 -9.52 15.71 17.24
N ALA A 93 -8.84 16.71 16.68
CA ALA A 93 -9.27 18.09 16.80
C ALA A 93 -10.71 18.17 16.26
N VAL A 94 -11.64 18.53 17.13
CA VAL A 94 -13.01 18.90 16.76
C VAL A 94 -12.89 19.99 15.70
N SER A 95 -13.20 19.67 14.44
CA SER A 95 -13.13 20.65 13.37
C SER A 95 -14.20 21.70 13.61
N THR A 96 -13.81 22.87 14.09
CA THR A 96 -14.64 24.08 14.22
C THR A 96 -14.98 24.71 12.86
N ALA A 97 -14.93 23.93 11.77
CA ALA A 97 -15.21 24.42 10.43
C ALA A 97 -16.72 24.48 10.21
N PRO A 98 -17.27 25.60 9.70
CA PRO A 98 -18.69 25.67 9.33
C PRO A 98 -18.99 24.68 8.21
N GLU A 99 -20.19 24.09 8.23
CA GLU A 99 -20.70 23.25 7.16
C GLU A 99 -20.69 24.02 5.83
N PRO A 100 -20.12 23.47 4.74
CA PRO A 100 -20.07 24.17 3.46
C PRO A 100 -21.45 24.18 2.79
N GLU A 101 -21.75 25.25 2.06
CA GLU A 101 -22.91 25.29 1.19
C GLU A 101 -22.65 24.38 -0.02
N TYR A 102 -23.55 23.46 -0.34
CA TYR A 102 -23.40 22.57 -1.48
C TYR A 102 -24.73 22.33 -2.22
N THR A 103 -24.64 22.00 -3.50
CA THR A 103 -25.77 21.66 -4.38
C THR A 103 -25.49 20.36 -5.12
N ILE A 104 -26.48 19.47 -5.18
CA ILE A 104 -26.42 18.22 -5.93
C ILE A 104 -27.38 18.32 -7.11
N ILE A 105 -26.87 18.07 -8.32
CA ILE A 105 -27.62 18.15 -9.58
C ILE A 105 -27.55 16.78 -10.26
N ARG A 106 -28.63 16.41 -10.93
CA ARG A 106 -28.71 15.22 -11.77
C ARG A 106 -28.38 15.56 -13.22
N GLU A 107 -27.62 14.70 -13.89
CA GLU A 107 -27.25 14.91 -15.30
C GLU A 107 -27.47 13.61 -16.11
N PRO A 108 -28.09 13.66 -17.31
CA PRO A 108 -28.76 14.83 -17.91
C PRO A 108 -29.99 15.29 -17.10
N VAL A 109 -30.28 16.60 -17.13
CA VAL A 109 -31.38 17.21 -16.35
C VAL A 109 -32.75 16.70 -16.83
N ASP A 110 -32.84 16.45 -18.13
CA ASP A 110 -34.02 15.97 -18.84
C ASP A 110 -33.87 14.47 -19.14
N GLY A 111 -34.40 13.64 -18.24
CA GLY A 111 -34.43 12.19 -18.34
C GLY A 111 -35.06 11.59 -17.08
N ASP A 112 -35.80 10.48 -17.22
CA ASP A 112 -36.41 9.78 -16.09
C ASP A 112 -35.35 9.10 -15.20
N ILE A 113 -34.17 8.81 -15.75
CA ILE A 113 -33.06 8.14 -15.06
C ILE A 113 -31.80 9.00 -15.21
N PRO A 114 -31.21 9.49 -14.11
CA PRO A 114 -29.96 10.24 -14.19
C PRO A 114 -28.78 9.30 -14.44
N GLU A 115 -27.87 9.70 -15.33
CA GLU A 115 -26.62 8.97 -15.57
C GLU A 115 -25.57 9.33 -14.53
N TYR A 116 -25.58 10.58 -14.06
CA TYR A 116 -24.62 11.11 -13.10
C TYR A 116 -25.30 11.97 -12.02
N LEU A 117 -24.70 11.97 -10.83
CA LEU A 117 -24.95 12.96 -9.78
C LEU A 117 -23.72 13.85 -9.69
N VAL A 118 -23.91 15.14 -9.92
CA VAL A 118 -22.87 16.18 -9.84
C VAL A 118 -23.06 16.94 -8.54
N MET A 119 -22.02 17.06 -7.74
CA MET A 119 -22.03 17.82 -6.48
C MET A 119 -21.10 19.03 -6.60
N GLU A 120 -21.65 20.21 -6.37
CA GLU A 120 -20.93 21.49 -6.29
C GLU A 120 -20.82 21.90 -4.82
N ILE A 121 -19.59 22.05 -4.31
CA ILE A 121 -19.32 22.43 -2.91
C ILE A 121 -18.67 23.80 -2.90
N LYS A 122 -19.29 24.77 -2.22
CA LYS A 122 -18.70 26.09 -1.97
C LYS A 122 -17.76 26.00 -0.77
N LEU A 123 -16.47 26.11 -1.04
CA LEU A 123 -15.46 26.10 0.01
C LEU A 123 -15.47 27.44 0.77
N PRO A 124 -15.53 27.43 2.12
CA PRO A 124 -15.39 28.65 2.89
C PRO A 124 -13.95 29.16 2.79
N LYS A 125 -13.79 30.44 2.39
CA LYS A 125 -12.52 31.21 2.27
C LYS A 125 -11.73 31.06 0.96
N VAL A 126 -12.41 31.08 -0.18
CA VAL A 126 -11.83 31.54 -1.46
C VAL A 126 -12.48 32.86 -1.85
#